data_AF-A0A523GC17-F1
#
_entry.id   AF-A0A523GC17-F1
#
_cell.length_a   1.000
_cell.length_b   1.000
_cell.length_c   1.000
_cell.angle_alpha   90.00
_cell.angle_beta   90.00
_cell.angle_gamma   90.00
#
_symmetry.space_group_name_H-M   'P 1'
#
loop_
_entity.id
_entity.type
_entity.pdbx_description
1 polymer ?
#
loop_
_entity_poly.entity_id
_entity_poly.type
_entity_poly.pdbx_seq_one_letter_code
_entity_poly.pdbx_strand_id
1 'polypeptide(L)'
;MAGKKLDDMKYFVLVLLLVGSVSWIQAQSKKEKKQLKQEAQAHRDLPSSREPGTSDNLFRGERKMSKSSGSFEAKAVQEFQQRMKKNARKYKKIDRIKDRPQYSDPSYFGHKRKPKKRPVGKRKFCKECGIVH
;
A
#
# COMPACT_ATOMS: atom_id res chain seq x y z
N MET A 1 -32.80 -53.26 30.77
CA MET A 1 -31.68 -53.28 29.79
C MET A 1 -31.63 -51.97 28.97
N ALA A 2 -31.53 -50.81 29.62
CA ALA A 2 -31.62 -49.50 28.93
C ALA A 2 -30.30 -48.68 28.96
N GLY A 3 -29.31 -49.07 29.77
CA GLY A 3 -28.07 -48.30 29.95
C GLY A 3 -27.08 -48.41 28.79
N LYS A 4 -26.98 -49.57 28.12
CA LYS A 4 -25.95 -49.81 27.09
C LYS A 4 -26.11 -48.94 25.83
N LYS A 5 -27.35 -48.62 25.44
CA LYS A 5 -27.63 -47.79 24.25
C LYS A 5 -27.17 -46.34 24.37
N LEU A 6 -27.12 -45.81 25.59
CA LEU A 6 -26.70 -44.43 25.85
C LEU A 6 -25.18 -44.28 25.74
N ASP A 7 -24.43 -45.30 26.12
CA ASP A 7 -22.96 -45.25 26.03
C ASP A 7 -22.50 -45.49 24.58
N ASP A 8 -23.15 -46.40 23.84
CA ASP A 8 -22.87 -46.60 22.41
C ASP A 8 -23.10 -45.33 21.56
N MET A 9 -24.15 -44.55 21.86
CA MET A 9 -24.37 -43.25 21.18
C MET A 9 -23.31 -42.20 21.54
N LYS A 10 -22.85 -42.16 22.80
CA LYS A 10 -21.78 -41.23 23.21
C LYS A 10 -20.46 -41.55 22.52
N TYR A 11 -20.12 -42.84 22.42
CA TYR A 11 -18.93 -43.28 21.67
C TYR A 11 -19.04 -42.91 20.19
N PHE A 12 -20.22 -43.07 19.58
CA PHE A 12 -20.43 -42.69 18.19
C PHE A 12 -20.24 -41.17 17.96
N VAL A 13 -20.75 -40.33 18.86
CA VAL A 13 -20.56 -38.86 18.80
C VAL A 13 -19.10 -38.47 19.04
N LEU A 14 -18.39 -39.14 19.96
CA LEU A 14 -16.96 -38.91 20.21
C LEU A 14 -16.09 -39.28 18.99
N VAL A 15 -16.39 -40.40 18.33
CA VAL A 15 -15.68 -40.82 17.12
C VAL A 15 -15.92 -39.82 15.97
N LEU A 16 -17.15 -39.32 15.81
CA LEU A 16 -17.45 -38.28 14.80
C LEU A 16 -16.71 -36.96 15.07
N LEU A 17 -16.60 -36.54 16.34
CA LEU A 17 -15.84 -35.34 16.71
C LEU A 17 -14.33 -35.50 16.42
N LEU A 18 -13.76 -36.67 16.69
CA LEU A 18 -12.35 -36.94 16.41
C LEU A 18 -12.05 -36.93 14.90
N VAL A 19 -12.88 -37.58 14.08
CA VAL A 19 -12.70 -37.61 12.61
C VAL A 19 -12.91 -36.24 11.97
N GLY A 20 -13.87 -35.45 12.48
CA GLY A 20 -14.11 -34.08 12.01
C GLY A 20 -12.92 -33.13 12.21
N SER A 21 -12.20 -33.28 13.33
CA SER A 21 -11.07 -32.41 13.68
C SER A 21 -9.85 -32.56 12.74
N VAL A 22 -9.58 -33.77 12.24
CA VAL A 22 -8.43 -34.07 11.36
C VAL A 22 -8.57 -33.35 10.01
N SER A 23 -9.79 -33.17 9.51
CA SER A 23 -10.05 -32.51 8.23
C SER A 23 -9.78 -31.00 8.25
N TRP A 24 -9.93 -30.35 9.41
CA TRP A 24 -9.66 -28.91 9.54
C TRP A 24 -8.15 -28.58 9.55
N ILE A 25 -7.31 -29.45 10.11
CA ILE A 25 -5.85 -29.24 10.20
C ILE A 25 -5.21 -29.23 8.80
N GLN A 26 -5.63 -30.11 7.89
CA GLN A 26 -5.06 -30.17 6.54
C GLN A 26 -5.45 -28.95 5.67
N ALA A 27 -6.57 -28.29 5.95
CA ALA A 27 -7.04 -27.14 5.17
C ALA A 27 -6.24 -25.85 5.46
N GLN A 28 -5.70 -25.68 6.66
CA GLN A 28 -4.90 -24.49 7.02
C GLN A 28 -3.52 -24.51 6.33
N SER A 29 -2.85 -25.66 6.29
CA SER A 29 -1.51 -25.80 5.67
C SER A 29 -1.46 -25.45 4.17
N LYS A 30 -2.56 -25.66 3.44
CA LYS A 30 -2.64 -25.35 2.00
C LYS A 30 -2.81 -23.85 1.74
N LYS A 31 -3.41 -23.10 2.67
CA LYS A 31 -3.61 -21.65 2.55
C LYS A 31 -2.29 -20.91 2.77
N GLU A 32 -1.54 -21.29 3.80
CA GLU A 32 -0.23 -20.69 4.12
C GLU A 32 0.78 -20.90 2.98
N LYS A 33 0.85 -22.10 2.39
CA LYS A 33 1.72 -22.37 1.23
C LYS A 33 1.36 -21.55 -0.01
N LYS A 34 0.08 -21.21 -0.21
CA LYS A 34 -0.36 -20.35 -1.32
C LYS A 34 -0.01 -18.88 -1.05
N GLN A 35 -0.21 -18.40 0.17
CA GLN A 35 0.15 -17.04 0.57
C GLN A 35 1.66 -16.81 0.47
N LEU A 36 2.49 -17.74 0.96
CA LEU A 36 3.95 -17.63 0.87
C LEU A 36 4.46 -17.55 -0.59
N LYS A 37 3.83 -18.29 -1.51
CA LYS A 37 4.17 -18.23 -2.94
C LYS A 37 3.77 -16.89 -3.56
N GLN A 38 2.62 -16.34 -3.19
CA GLN A 38 2.17 -15.04 -3.68
C GLN A 38 3.05 -13.90 -3.16
N GLU A 39 3.47 -13.95 -1.89
CA GLU A 39 4.40 -12.98 -1.30
C GLU A 39 5.79 -13.06 -1.91
N ALA A 40 6.32 -14.28 -2.14
CA ALA A 40 7.61 -14.47 -2.80
C ALA A 40 7.62 -13.96 -4.25
N GLN A 41 6.48 -14.07 -4.95
CA GLN A 41 6.32 -13.56 -6.31
C GLN A 41 6.17 -12.03 -6.33
N ALA A 42 5.38 -11.46 -5.41
CA ALA A 42 5.28 -10.02 -5.21
C ALA A 42 6.63 -9.38 -4.83
N HIS A 43 7.49 -10.12 -4.12
CA HIS A 43 8.82 -9.64 -3.75
C HIS A 43 9.83 -9.64 -4.92
N ARG A 44 9.57 -10.44 -5.98
CA ARG A 44 10.37 -10.45 -7.22
C ARG A 44 9.95 -9.37 -8.20
N ASP A 45 8.68 -8.95 -8.19
CA ASP A 45 8.14 -7.96 -9.14
C ASP A 45 8.35 -6.50 -8.68
N LEU A 46 9.04 -6.26 -7.56
CA LEU A 46 9.41 -4.90 -7.14
C LEU A 46 10.52 -4.36 -8.05
N PRO A 47 10.34 -3.17 -8.66
CA PRO A 47 11.39 -2.55 -9.46
C PRO A 47 12.58 -2.19 -8.58
N SER A 48 13.69 -2.92 -8.73
CA SER A 48 14.96 -2.63 -8.07
C SER A 48 15.63 -1.45 -8.75
N SER A 49 15.95 -0.38 -8.00
CA SER A 49 16.65 0.81 -8.52
C SER A 49 18.08 0.55 -8.99
N ARG A 50 18.58 -0.69 -8.88
CA ARG A 50 19.93 -1.09 -9.27
C ARG A 50 20.04 -1.72 -10.66
N GLU A 51 18.93 -2.13 -11.27
CA GLU A 51 18.94 -2.86 -12.54
C GLU A 51 18.35 -1.96 -13.64
N PRO A 52 19.16 -1.46 -14.60
CA PRO A 52 18.60 -0.84 -15.79
C PRO A 52 17.84 -1.92 -16.57
N GLY A 53 16.51 -1.79 -16.66
CA GLY A 53 15.69 -2.73 -17.40
C GLY A 53 16.16 -2.82 -18.86
N THR A 54 16.68 -3.98 -19.28
CA THR A 54 17.05 -4.23 -20.67
C THR A 54 15.75 -4.36 -21.48
N SER A 55 15.36 -3.28 -22.14
CA SER A 55 14.25 -3.31 -23.08
C SER A 55 14.72 -3.91 -24.41
N ASP A 56 14.86 -5.24 -24.45
CA ASP A 56 15.40 -5.97 -25.62
C ASP A 56 14.42 -6.09 -26.80
N ASN A 57 13.51 -5.13 -26.99
CA ASN A 57 12.56 -5.14 -28.11
C ASN A 57 12.38 -3.75 -28.76
N LEU A 58 13.47 -3.01 -28.97
CA LEU A 58 13.46 -1.68 -29.59
C LEU A 58 13.63 -1.66 -31.12
N PHE A 59 13.37 -2.76 -31.84
CA PHE A 59 13.35 -2.72 -33.30
C PHE A 59 12.26 -3.61 -33.91
N ARG A 60 10.99 -3.28 -33.64
CA ARG A 60 9.85 -3.82 -34.39
C ARG A 60 9.58 -2.89 -35.58
N GLY A 61 9.85 -3.41 -36.79
CA GLY A 61 10.01 -2.68 -38.05
C GLY A 61 9.02 -1.56 -38.35
N GLU A 62 9.51 -0.60 -39.13
CA GLU A 62 8.79 0.57 -39.64
C GLU A 62 7.50 0.16 -40.35
N ARG A 63 6.38 0.26 -39.64
CA ARG A 63 5.06 0.24 -40.25
C ARG A 63 4.83 1.61 -40.87
N LYS A 64 4.71 1.66 -42.20
CA LYS A 64 4.30 2.87 -42.94
C LYS A 64 3.00 3.42 -42.34
N MET A 65 3.10 4.54 -41.62
CA MET A 65 1.94 5.25 -41.09
C MET A 65 1.20 5.92 -42.26
N SER A 66 -0.03 5.48 -42.52
CA SER A 66 -0.96 6.23 -43.35
C SER A 66 -1.30 7.55 -42.64
N LYS A 67 -1.05 8.68 -43.32
CA LYS A 67 -1.32 10.03 -42.79
C LYS A 67 -2.83 10.26 -42.72
N SER A 68 -3.41 10.10 -41.53
CA SER A 68 -4.68 10.73 -41.14
C SER A 68 -4.45 11.62 -39.91
N SER A 69 -3.57 12.62 -40.05
CA SER A 69 -2.93 13.30 -38.92
C SER A 69 -3.73 14.45 -38.30
N GLY A 70 -4.76 14.99 -38.96
CA GLY A 70 -5.42 16.23 -38.49
C GLY A 70 -6.16 16.11 -37.15
N SER A 71 -6.84 14.99 -36.90
CA SER A 71 -7.65 14.81 -35.68
C SER A 71 -6.86 14.25 -34.50
N PHE A 72 -5.82 13.45 -34.78
CA PHE A 72 -4.94 12.89 -33.75
C PHE A 72 -4.02 13.95 -33.16
N GLU A 73 -3.43 14.79 -34.01
CA GLU A 73 -2.52 15.85 -33.56
C GLU A 73 -3.26 16.91 -32.72
N ALA A 74 -4.46 17.32 -33.14
CA ALA A 74 -5.32 18.20 -32.37
C ALA A 74 -5.67 17.63 -30.98
N LYS A 75 -6.00 16.32 -30.91
CA LYS A 75 -6.25 15.62 -29.63
C LYS A 75 -4.99 15.56 -28.76
N ALA A 76 -3.82 15.26 -29.34
CA ALA A 76 -2.56 15.21 -28.62
C ALA A 76 -2.18 16.57 -28.02
N VAL A 77 -2.38 17.66 -28.77
CA VAL A 77 -2.17 19.04 -28.28
C VAL A 77 -3.15 19.35 -27.14
N GLN A 78 -4.43 18.98 -27.29
CA GLN A 78 -5.43 19.19 -26.25
C GLN A 78 -5.10 18.42 -24.97
N GLU A 79 -4.70 17.16 -25.07
CA GLU A 79 -4.27 16.33 -23.93
C GLU A 79 -3.02 16.90 -23.25
N PHE A 80 -2.06 17.39 -24.02
CA PHE A 80 -0.89 18.09 -23.48
C PHE A 80 -1.29 19.33 -22.69
N GLN A 81 -2.13 20.21 -23.26
CA GLN A 81 -2.61 21.41 -22.57
C GLN A 81 -3.39 21.06 -21.30
N GLN A 82 -4.21 20.00 -21.32
CA GLN A 82 -4.91 19.52 -20.12
C GLN A 82 -3.94 19.03 -19.05
N ARG A 83 -2.88 18.30 -19.42
CA ARG A 83 -1.82 17.87 -18.48
C ARG A 83 -1.10 19.08 -17.88
N MET A 84 -0.72 20.06 -18.69
CA MET A 84 -0.09 21.29 -18.22
C MET A 84 -0.99 22.07 -17.25
N LYS A 85 -2.28 22.21 -17.56
CA LYS A 85 -3.26 22.87 -16.68
C LYS A 85 -3.46 22.11 -15.36
N LYS A 86 -3.51 20.77 -15.40
CA LYS A 86 -3.60 19.93 -14.19
C LYS A 86 -2.34 20.09 -13.34
N ASN A 87 -1.16 20.09 -13.94
CA ASN A 87 0.11 20.26 -13.24
C ASN A 87 0.21 21.64 -12.60
N ALA A 88 -0.09 22.72 -13.34
CA ALA A 88 -0.11 24.08 -12.79
C ALA A 88 -1.05 24.21 -11.58
N ARG A 89 -2.24 23.59 -11.63
CA ARG A 89 -3.18 23.54 -10.49
C ARG A 89 -2.62 22.75 -9.31
N LYS A 90 -1.91 21.65 -9.55
CA LYS A 90 -1.26 20.86 -8.50
C LYS A 90 -0.15 21.66 -7.81
N TYR A 91 0.76 22.27 -8.57
CA TYR A 91 1.83 23.10 -8.01
C TYR A 91 1.27 24.28 -7.20
N LYS A 92 0.27 25.01 -7.72
CA LYS A 92 -0.40 26.08 -6.98
C LYS A 92 -1.08 25.62 -5.67
N LYS A 93 -1.49 24.36 -5.57
CA LYS A 93 -2.01 23.79 -4.31
C LYS A 93 -0.88 23.44 -3.36
N ILE A 94 0.21 22.87 -3.87
CA ILE A 94 1.40 22.52 -3.09
C ILE A 94 2.03 23.77 -2.49
N ASP A 95 2.21 24.84 -3.27
CA ASP A 95 2.81 26.08 -2.80
C ASP A 95 1.98 26.69 -1.67
N ARG A 96 0.65 26.75 -1.82
CA ARG A 96 -0.26 27.16 -0.74
C ARG A 96 -0.19 26.31 0.53
N ILE A 97 0.18 25.04 0.43
CA ILE A 97 0.36 24.17 1.59
C ILE A 97 1.72 24.42 2.24
N LYS A 98 2.77 24.61 1.44
CA LYS A 98 4.12 24.95 1.92
C LYS A 98 4.15 26.27 2.69
N ASP A 99 3.36 27.25 2.25
CA ASP A 99 3.26 28.55 2.92
C ASP A 99 2.60 28.48 4.30
N ARG A 100 1.97 27.36 4.67
CA ARG A 100 1.39 27.21 6.01
C ARG A 100 2.52 27.19 7.05
N PRO A 101 2.34 27.87 8.20
CA PRO A 101 3.35 27.95 9.25
C PRO A 101 3.79 26.58 9.76
N GLN A 102 2.95 25.56 9.64
CA GLN A 102 3.28 24.20 10.01
C GLN A 102 4.44 23.59 9.20
N TYR A 103 4.66 24.05 7.97
CA TYR A 103 5.70 23.55 7.08
C TYR A 103 6.86 24.52 6.89
N SER A 104 6.73 25.77 7.38
CA SER A 104 7.76 26.81 7.27
C SER A 104 8.45 27.17 8.59
N ASP A 105 7.76 27.14 9.75
CA ASP A 105 8.34 27.45 11.07
C ASP A 105 8.94 26.18 11.70
N PRO A 106 10.24 26.20 12.07
CA PRO A 106 10.85 25.08 12.76
C PRO A 106 10.18 24.65 14.06
N SER A 107 9.49 25.59 14.71
CA SER A 107 8.75 25.34 15.94
C SER A 107 7.57 24.36 15.77
N TYR A 108 7.09 24.16 14.54
CA TYR A 108 5.98 23.25 14.22
C TYR A 108 6.45 21.87 13.75
N PHE A 109 7.75 21.63 13.57
CA PHE A 109 8.23 20.35 13.06
C PHE A 109 7.80 19.19 13.96
N GLY A 110 7.12 18.22 13.34
CA GLY A 110 6.58 17.04 14.03
C GLY A 110 5.39 17.33 14.94
N HIS A 111 4.83 18.55 14.95
CA HIS A 111 3.68 18.90 15.79
C HIS A 111 2.53 19.48 14.98
N LYS A 112 1.30 19.13 15.37
CA LYS A 112 0.09 19.77 14.83
C LYS A 112 -0.10 21.19 15.36
N ARG A 113 0.42 21.48 16.56
CA ARG A 113 0.31 22.77 17.24
C ARG A 113 1.67 23.19 17.76
N LYS A 114 1.96 24.50 17.69
CA LYS A 114 3.18 25.05 18.28
C LYS A 114 3.28 24.64 19.75
N PRO A 115 4.38 24.01 20.18
CA PRO A 115 4.59 23.68 21.57
C PRO A 115 4.71 24.96 22.42
N LYS A 116 4.19 24.91 23.65
CA LYS A 116 4.21 26.07 24.56
C LYS A 116 5.64 26.29 25.07
N LYS A 117 6.23 27.44 24.76
CA LYS A 117 7.54 27.86 25.30
C LYS A 117 7.44 28.09 26.81
N ARG A 118 8.25 27.39 27.60
CA ARG A 118 8.28 27.50 29.07
C ARG A 118 9.60 28.10 29.58
N PRO A 119 9.60 28.76 30.75
CA PRO A 119 10.83 29.25 31.36
C PRO A 119 11.75 28.09 31.75
N VAL A 120 13.03 28.41 31.95
CA VAL A 120 14.05 27.45 32.38
C VAL A 120 13.61 26.82 33.72
N GLY A 121 13.67 25.49 33.81
CA GLY A 121 13.20 24.72 34.98
C GLY A 121 11.75 24.22 34.92
N LYS A 122 10.90 24.76 34.02
CA LYS A 122 9.50 24.30 33.85
C LYS A 122 9.24 23.61 32.51
N ARG A 123 10.27 23.42 31.69
CA ARG A 123 10.15 22.79 30.37
C ARG A 123 9.68 21.34 30.52
N LYS A 124 8.88 20.84 29.57
CA LYS A 124 8.41 19.44 29.59
C LYS A 124 8.81 18.74 28.29
N PHE A 125 9.09 17.46 28.40
CA PHE A 125 9.33 16.59 27.26
C PHE A 125 8.06 16.45 26.41
N CYS A 126 8.16 16.64 25.09
CA CYS A 126 7.06 16.39 24.17
C CYS A 126 7.22 15.02 23.50
N LYS A 127 6.15 14.21 23.58
CA LYS A 127 6.09 12.85 23.04
C LYS A 127 6.10 12.79 21.51
N GLU A 128 5.75 13.88 20.84
CA GLU A 128 5.64 13.92 19.37
C GLU A 128 7.00 14.17 18.68
N CYS A 129 7.89 14.96 19.27
CA CYS A 129 9.17 15.37 18.66
C CYS A 129 10.39 14.91 19.45
N GLY A 130 10.21 14.34 20.65
CA GLY A 130 11.30 13.83 21.47
C GLY A 130 12.24 14.90 22.05
N ILE A 131 11.82 16.18 22.10
CA ILE A 131 12.60 17.28 22.67
C ILE A 131 11.83 17.97 23.81
N VAL A 132 12.56 18.72 24.63
CA VAL A 132 12.05 19.42 25.82
C VAL A 132 11.70 20.87 25.46
N HIS A 133 10.43 21.26 25.63
CA HIS A 133 9.87 22.60 25.34
C HIS A 133 9.48 23.39 26.59
#